data_AF-A0A7V2UF25-F1
#
_entry.id   AF-A0A7V2UF25-F1
#
_cell.length_a   1.000
_cell.length_b   1.000
_cell.length_c   1.000
_cell.angle_alpha   90.00
_cell.angle_beta   90.00
_cell.angle_gamma   90.00
#
_symmetry.space_group_name_H-M   'P 1'
#
loop_
_entity.id
_entity.type
_entity.pdbx_description
1 polymer ?
#
loop_
_entity_poly.entity_id
_entity_poly.type
_entity_poly.pdbx_seq_one_letter_code
_entity_poly.pdbx_strand_id
1 'polypeptide(L)'
;TGWPMVDACVALLRDTGWLNFRMRAMLVSVAAYPLWLHWREVGLWLARQFVDYEPGIHWSQMQMQSGTTGINTTRVYNPVKQAQDHDPQGHFVRRWLPAMRRVPDAWLFEPWRMPADLQVRCGVRVGDDIPIPIVDLALATRQAKARLHGLRAQPEVRAAKAAIVEKHGSRRSPVNARRTSGASTGSLQLSLDL
;
A
#
# COMPACT_ATOMS: atom_id res chain seq x y z
N THR A 1 5.88 10.16 5.67
CA THR A 1 4.77 9.50 6.38
C THR A 1 5.25 8.88 7.68
N GLY A 2 6.54 8.56 7.78
CA GLY A 2 7.13 7.87 8.92
C GLY A 2 7.15 6.36 8.75
N TRP A 3 6.60 5.83 7.64
CA TRP A 3 6.74 4.43 7.25
C TRP A 3 7.79 4.31 6.15
N PRO A 4 8.98 3.75 6.42
CA PRO A 4 10.12 3.79 5.51
C PRO A 4 9.82 3.27 4.10
N MET A 5 9.04 2.19 3.97
CA MET A 5 8.67 1.63 2.68
C MET A 5 7.76 2.57 1.86
N VAL A 6 6.86 3.30 2.51
CA VAL A 6 6.00 4.30 1.84
C VAL A 6 6.83 5.51 1.41
N ASP A 7 7.69 5.98 2.30
CA ASP A 7 8.53 7.16 2.05
C ASP A 7 9.57 6.90 0.96
N ALA A 8 10.17 5.70 0.95
CA ALA A 8 11.05 5.23 -0.12
C ALA A 8 10.33 5.14 -1.47
N CYS A 9 9.09 4.64 -1.51
CA CYS A 9 8.30 4.62 -2.75
C CYS A 9 8.00 6.03 -3.27
N VAL A 10 7.70 6.99 -2.39
CA VAL A 10 7.48 8.39 -2.79
C VAL A 10 8.77 9.03 -3.29
N ALA A 11 9.91 8.71 -2.67
CA ALA A 11 11.22 9.18 -3.12
C ALA A 11 11.57 8.63 -4.52
N LEU A 12 11.47 7.30 -4.72
CA LEU A 12 11.65 6.65 -6.03
C LEU A 12 10.73 7.27 -7.08
N LEU A 13 9.45 7.47 -6.75
CA LEU A 13 8.47 8.02 -7.69
C LEU A 13 8.80 9.44 -8.12
N ARG A 14 9.28 10.29 -7.20
CA ARG A 14 9.67 11.67 -7.53
C ARG A 14 10.90 11.72 -8.42
N ASP A 15 11.82 10.78 -8.24
CA ASP A 15 13.09 10.74 -8.96
C ASP A 15 12.94 10.13 -10.36
N THR A 16 12.21 9.01 -10.47
CA THR A 16 12.13 8.20 -11.69
C THR A 16 10.80 8.31 -12.43
N GLY A 17 9.75 8.77 -11.74
CA GLY A 17 8.40 8.80 -12.27
C GLY A 17 7.76 7.41 -12.45
N TRP A 18 8.32 6.36 -11.86
CA TRP A 18 7.79 5.00 -12.02
C TRP A 18 7.74 4.21 -10.71
N LEU A 19 6.71 3.38 -10.59
CA LEU A 19 6.58 2.37 -9.54
C LEU A 19 5.99 1.08 -10.11
N ASN A 20 6.34 -0.06 -9.54
CA ASN A 20 5.65 -1.32 -9.85
C ASN A 20 4.21 -1.30 -9.29
N PHE A 21 3.37 -2.21 -9.82
CA PHE A 21 1.96 -2.28 -9.44
C PHE A 21 1.73 -2.41 -7.93
N ARG A 22 2.51 -3.24 -7.23
CA ARG A 22 2.34 -3.49 -5.79
C ARG A 22 2.63 -2.24 -4.97
N MET A 23 3.66 -1.49 -5.34
CA MET A 23 4.00 -0.20 -4.71
C MET A 23 2.90 0.84 -4.96
N ARG A 24 2.39 0.95 -6.20
CA ARG A 24 1.25 1.85 -6.49
C ARG A 24 0.04 1.50 -5.65
N ALA A 25 -0.35 0.22 -5.60
CA ALA A 25 -1.48 -0.24 -4.80
C ALA A 25 -1.29 0.03 -3.30
N MET A 26 -0.07 -0.17 -2.79
CA MET A 26 0.28 0.14 -1.41
C MET A 26 0.12 1.64 -1.11
N LEU A 27 0.64 2.54 -1.96
CA LEU A 27 0.51 3.98 -1.75
C LEU A 27 -0.95 4.42 -1.68
N VAL A 28 -1.78 3.95 -2.61
CA VAL A 28 -3.22 4.27 -2.63
C VAL A 28 -3.92 3.69 -1.41
N SER A 29 -3.63 2.45 -1.03
CA SER A 29 -4.19 1.82 0.16
C SER A 29 -3.79 2.55 1.44
N VAL A 30 -2.52 2.95 1.59
CA VAL A 30 -2.06 3.67 2.78
C VAL A 30 -2.75 5.02 2.90
N ALA A 31 -2.86 5.75 1.79
CA ALA A 31 -3.56 7.02 1.76
C ALA A 31 -5.06 6.85 2.05
N ALA A 32 -5.70 5.86 1.44
CA ALA A 32 -7.14 5.65 1.52
C ALA A 32 -7.60 5.03 2.85
N TYR A 33 -6.80 4.21 3.54
CA TYR A 33 -7.22 3.49 4.77
C TYR A 33 -6.55 4.02 6.05
N PRO A 34 -5.25 3.81 6.33
CA PRO A 34 -4.60 4.41 7.50
C PRO A 34 -4.77 5.94 7.60
N LEU A 35 -4.61 6.67 6.49
CA LEU A 35 -4.63 8.15 6.52
C LEU A 35 -6.00 8.75 6.20
N TRP A 36 -6.95 7.93 5.73
CA TRP A 36 -8.33 8.34 5.44
C TRP A 36 -8.45 9.54 4.49
N LEU A 37 -7.51 9.67 3.56
CA LEU A 37 -7.49 10.69 2.52
C LEU A 37 -8.46 10.33 1.39
N HIS A 38 -9.10 11.34 0.83
CA HIS A 38 -9.95 11.15 -0.34
C HIS A 38 -9.10 10.71 -1.55
N TRP A 39 -9.44 9.56 -2.13
CA TRP A 39 -8.64 8.91 -3.18
C TRP A 39 -8.41 9.79 -4.41
N ARG A 40 -9.37 10.68 -4.74
CA ARG A 40 -9.27 11.55 -5.91
C ARG A 40 -8.07 12.49 -5.83
N GLU A 41 -7.83 13.11 -4.68
CA GLU A 41 -6.70 14.05 -4.50
C GLU A 41 -5.36 13.33 -4.60
N VAL A 42 -5.28 12.14 -3.99
CA VAL A 42 -4.13 11.24 -4.10
C VAL A 42 -3.90 10.82 -5.55
N GLY A 43 -4.97 10.49 -6.27
CA GLY A 43 -4.93 10.11 -7.67
C GLY A 43 -4.49 11.24 -8.59
N LEU A 44 -4.94 12.47 -8.35
CA LEU A 44 -4.49 13.66 -9.07
C LEU A 44 -3.01 13.93 -8.84
N TRP A 45 -2.53 13.78 -7.60
CA TRP A 45 -1.11 13.92 -7.30
C TRP A 45 -0.29 12.84 -8.02
N LEU A 46 -0.65 11.57 -7.86
CA LEU A 46 0.05 10.45 -8.50
C LEU A 46 0.06 10.56 -10.03
N ALA A 47 -1.04 10.98 -10.65
CA ALA A 47 -1.14 11.20 -12.09
C ALA A 47 -0.07 12.18 -12.62
N ARG A 48 0.30 13.19 -11.83
CA ARG A 48 1.35 14.16 -12.17
C ARG A 48 2.76 13.64 -11.95
N GLN A 49 2.94 12.49 -11.30
CA GLN A 49 4.26 11.93 -11.03
C GLN A 49 4.63 10.82 -12.03
N PHE A 50 3.64 10.11 -12.56
CA PHE A 50 3.92 8.96 -13.43
C PHE A 50 4.32 9.38 -14.84
N VAL A 51 5.48 8.92 -15.30
CA VAL A 51 5.90 9.05 -16.71
C VAL A 51 5.10 8.14 -17.64
N ASP A 52 4.57 7.04 -17.09
CA ASP A 52 3.71 6.08 -17.76
C ASP A 52 2.22 6.31 -17.44
N TYR A 53 1.84 7.56 -17.18
CA TYR A 53 0.46 7.91 -16.88
C TYR A 53 -0.46 7.59 -18.07
N GLU A 54 -1.42 6.71 -17.83
CA GLU A 54 -2.51 6.42 -18.75
C GLU A 54 -3.84 6.52 -17.98
N PRO A 55 -4.77 7.41 -18.38
CA PRO A 55 -5.99 7.68 -17.62
C PRO A 55 -6.92 6.47 -17.50
N GLY A 56 -7.04 5.61 -18.52
CA GLY A 56 -7.88 4.41 -18.50
C GLY A 56 -7.45 3.39 -17.44
N ILE A 57 -6.15 3.25 -17.22
CA ILE A 57 -5.55 2.37 -16.23
C ILE A 57 -5.52 3.05 -14.86
N HIS A 58 -5.05 4.29 -14.79
CA HIS A 58 -4.81 4.97 -13.52
C HIS A 58 -6.08 5.12 -12.69
N TRP A 59 -7.16 5.66 -13.29
CA TRP A 59 -8.37 5.96 -12.53
C TRP A 59 -9.14 4.71 -12.10
N SER A 60 -9.09 3.64 -12.89
CA SER A 60 -9.67 2.35 -12.52
C SER A 60 -8.89 1.69 -11.38
N GLN A 61 -7.56 1.76 -11.40
CA GLN A 61 -6.71 1.30 -10.30
C GLN A 61 -6.92 2.12 -9.02
N MET A 62 -6.99 3.45 -9.11
CA MET A 62 -7.24 4.32 -7.96
C MET A 62 -8.54 3.96 -7.23
N GLN A 63 -9.63 3.75 -7.96
CA GLN A 63 -10.93 3.34 -7.41
C GLN A 63 -10.88 1.93 -6.82
N MET A 64 -10.19 1.01 -7.49
CA MET A 64 -10.07 -0.37 -7.02
C MET A 64 -9.32 -0.45 -5.68
N GLN A 65 -8.19 0.25 -5.56
CA GLN A 65 -7.34 0.17 -4.37
C GLN A 65 -7.89 1.00 -3.21
N SER A 66 -8.60 2.11 -3.48
CA SER A 66 -9.32 2.87 -2.44
C SER A 66 -10.64 2.24 -1.98
N GLY A 67 -11.08 1.17 -2.67
CA GLY A 67 -12.27 0.40 -2.29
C GLY A 67 -13.60 1.03 -2.70
N THR A 68 -13.59 2.06 -3.55
CA THR A 68 -14.80 2.77 -4.00
C THR A 68 -15.59 2.04 -5.07
N THR A 69 -15.01 1.03 -5.73
CA THR A 69 -15.76 0.19 -6.68
C THR A 69 -16.89 -0.60 -6.01
N GLY A 70 -16.83 -0.83 -4.69
CA GLY A 70 -17.90 -1.45 -3.89
C GLY A 70 -18.15 -2.95 -4.14
N ILE A 71 -17.70 -3.48 -5.28
CA ILE A 71 -17.90 -4.88 -5.68
C ILE A 71 -16.84 -5.82 -5.11
N ASN A 72 -15.59 -5.35 -4.99
CA ASN A 72 -14.45 -6.16 -4.61
C ASN A 72 -14.23 -6.20 -3.09
N THR A 73 -13.61 -7.30 -2.63
CA THR A 73 -13.08 -7.39 -1.27
C THR A 73 -12.02 -6.33 -1.06
N THR A 74 -12.15 -5.55 0.01
CA THR A 74 -11.19 -4.50 0.36
C THR A 74 -9.84 -5.12 0.66
N ARG A 75 -8.80 -4.67 -0.04
CA ARG A 75 -7.42 -5.04 0.24
C ARG A 75 -6.73 -3.87 0.92
N VAL A 76 -6.53 -3.98 2.23
CA VAL A 76 -5.78 -3.00 3.01
C VAL A 76 -4.35 -3.49 3.16
N TYR A 77 -3.42 -2.82 2.49
CA TYR A 77 -1.99 -3.12 2.52
C TYR A 77 -1.37 -2.65 3.84
N ASN A 78 -0.44 -3.45 4.36
CA ASN A 78 0.41 -3.09 5.49
C ASN A 78 1.82 -2.78 4.95
N PRO A 79 2.27 -1.51 4.97
CA PRO A 79 3.58 -1.15 4.42
C PRO A 79 4.76 -1.77 5.17
N VAL A 80 4.65 -1.98 6.49
CA VAL A 80 5.70 -2.63 7.30
C VAL A 80 5.85 -4.09 6.89
N LYS A 81 4.72 -4.81 6.81
CA LYS A 81 4.73 -6.21 6.35
C LYS A 81 5.24 -6.33 4.91
N GLN A 82 4.85 -5.41 4.03
CA GLN A 82 5.34 -5.41 2.66
C GLN A 82 6.85 -5.19 2.58
N ALA A 83 7.40 -4.35 3.45
CA ALA A 83 8.84 -4.18 3.55
C ALA A 83 9.55 -5.46 4.03
N GLN A 84 9.04 -6.09 5.09
CA GLN A 84 9.59 -7.34 5.61
C GLN A 84 9.56 -8.48 4.58
N ASP A 85 8.45 -8.61 3.85
CA ASP A 85 8.25 -9.71 2.91
C ASP A 85 9.05 -9.52 1.60
N HIS A 86 9.26 -8.29 1.14
CA HIS A 86 9.81 -8.01 -0.21
C HIS A 86 11.17 -7.29 -0.21
N ASP A 87 11.57 -6.70 0.91
CA ASP A 87 12.85 -6.00 1.10
C ASP A 87 13.48 -6.38 2.45
N PRO A 88 13.66 -7.68 2.80
CA PRO A 88 14.04 -8.08 4.16
C PRO A 88 15.35 -7.47 4.67
N GLN A 89 16.28 -7.15 3.78
CA GLN A 89 17.57 -6.51 4.08
C GLN A 89 17.51 -4.97 3.99
N GLY A 90 16.38 -4.43 3.52
CA GLY A 90 16.16 -2.99 3.36
C GLY A 90 16.99 -2.33 2.26
N HIS A 91 17.44 -3.08 1.26
CA HIS A 91 18.24 -2.51 0.17
C HIS A 91 17.48 -1.40 -0.52
N PHE A 92 16.19 -1.62 -0.80
CA PHE A 92 15.34 -0.63 -1.42
C PHE A 92 15.14 0.58 -0.50
N VAL A 93 14.78 0.35 0.78
CA VAL A 93 14.60 1.43 1.75
C VAL A 93 15.88 2.26 1.95
N ARG A 94 17.04 1.63 2.10
CA ARG A 94 18.34 2.31 2.32
C ARG A 94 18.83 3.06 1.09
N ARG A 95 18.49 2.58 -0.11
CA ARG A 95 18.81 3.26 -1.37
C ARG A 95 18.07 4.59 -1.47
N TRP A 96 16.76 4.55 -1.26
CA TRP A 96 15.87 5.70 -1.47
C TRP A 96 15.74 6.63 -0.26
N LEU A 97 16.08 6.16 0.94
CA LEU A 97 16.16 6.96 2.16
C LEU A 97 17.59 6.93 2.72
N PRO A 98 18.45 7.89 2.37
CA PRO A 98 19.85 7.91 2.80
C PRO A 98 20.02 7.88 4.33
N ALA A 99 19.12 8.52 5.08
CA ALA A 99 19.08 8.50 6.55
C ALA A 99 18.95 7.07 7.13
N MET A 100 18.34 6.15 6.38
CA MET A 100 18.13 4.76 6.81
C MET A 100 19.37 3.88 6.63
N ARG A 101 20.40 4.32 5.89
CA ARG A 101 21.56 3.47 5.52
C ARG A 101 22.31 2.89 6.72
N ARG A 102 22.36 3.61 7.83
CA ARG A 102 23.05 3.21 9.07
C ARG A 102 22.13 2.61 10.13
N VAL A 103 20.83 2.55 9.88
CA VAL A 103 19.85 1.98 10.81
C VAL A 103 20.00 0.46 10.84
N PRO A 104 20.07 -0.21 11.99
CA PRO A 104 20.17 -1.68 12.05
C PRO A 104 18.89 -2.34 11.55
N ASP A 105 19.00 -3.55 10.99
CA ASP A 105 17.87 -4.27 10.37
C ASP A 105 16.69 -4.46 11.33
N ALA A 106 16.95 -4.65 12.62
CA ALA A 106 15.94 -4.79 13.67
C ALA A 106 14.99 -3.58 13.79
N TRP A 107 15.42 -2.39 13.36
CA TRP A 107 14.67 -1.13 13.47
C TRP A 107 14.32 -0.53 12.11
N LEU A 108 14.70 -1.20 11.01
CA LEU A 108 14.66 -0.64 9.67
C LEU A 108 13.26 -0.31 9.17
N PHE A 109 12.25 -1.10 9.55
CA PHE A 109 10.85 -0.85 9.17
C PHE A 109 10.04 -0.15 10.24
N GLU A 110 10.58 -0.03 11.46
CA GLU A 110 9.97 0.67 12.58
C GLU A 110 10.98 1.57 13.31
N PRO A 111 11.63 2.54 12.61
CA PRO A 111 12.73 3.33 13.19
C PRO A 111 12.27 4.19 14.37
N TRP A 112 10.99 4.54 14.44
CA TRP A 112 10.41 5.29 15.57
C TRP A 112 10.41 4.52 16.90
N ARG A 113 10.65 3.21 16.87
CA ARG A 113 10.82 2.40 18.09
C ARG A 113 12.29 2.31 18.53
N MET A 114 13.21 2.86 17.73
CA MET A 114 14.64 2.79 17.99
C MET A 114 15.03 3.63 19.22
N PRO A 115 15.78 3.07 20.18
CA PRO A 115 16.28 3.81 21.34
C PRO A 115 17.10 5.05 20.94
N ALA A 116 17.05 6.11 21.76
CA ALA A 116 17.69 7.39 21.46
C ALA A 116 19.23 7.29 21.39
N ASP A 117 19.85 6.46 22.22
CA ASP A 117 21.29 6.18 22.18
C ASP A 117 21.71 5.52 20.85
N LEU A 118 20.87 4.61 20.35
CA LEU A 118 21.12 3.93 19.08
C LEU A 118 20.90 4.88 17.89
N GLN A 119 19.91 5.77 17.97
CA GLN A 119 19.72 6.86 17.01
C GLN A 119 20.99 7.72 16.88
N VAL A 120 21.57 8.15 17.99
CA VAL A 120 22.83 8.92 18.02
C VAL A 120 23.98 8.13 17.39
N ARG A 121 24.14 6.85 17.74
CA ARG A 121 25.20 5.98 17.18
C ARG A 121 25.07 5.76 15.67
N CYS A 122 23.84 5.68 15.17
CA CYS A 122 23.54 5.57 13.74
C CYS A 122 23.65 6.92 13.02
N GLY A 123 23.68 8.04 13.76
CA GLY A 123 23.68 9.38 13.20
C GLY A 123 22.36 9.73 12.52
N VAL A 124 21.24 9.29 13.10
CA VAL A 124 19.90 9.57 12.57
C VAL A 124 18.98 10.06 13.67
N ARG A 125 18.19 11.11 13.41
CA ARG A 125 17.23 11.69 14.34
C ARG A 125 15.81 11.41 13.87
N VAL A 126 15.09 10.56 14.59
CA VAL A 126 13.66 10.37 14.33
C VAL A 126 12.91 11.62 14.78
N GLY A 127 12.08 12.16 13.89
CA GLY A 127 11.41 13.45 14.03
C GLY A 127 11.97 14.50 13.06
N ASP A 128 13.25 14.41 12.71
CA ASP A 128 13.93 15.36 11.82
C ASP A 128 14.37 14.69 10.51
N ASP A 129 15.30 13.72 10.60
CA ASP A 129 15.84 13.01 9.43
C ASP A 129 14.89 11.94 8.89
N ILE A 130 14.15 11.31 9.81
CA ILE A 130 13.10 10.33 9.51
C ILE A 130 11.82 10.81 10.19
N PRO A 131 10.70 10.99 9.48
CA PRO A 131 9.47 11.43 10.12
C PRO A 131 8.97 10.40 11.16
N ILE A 132 8.32 10.88 12.22
CA ILE A 132 7.53 10.03 13.10
C ILE A 132 6.26 9.60 12.34
N PRO A 133 5.79 8.34 12.48
CA PRO A 133 4.51 7.92 11.90
C PRO A 133 3.39 8.88 12.27
N ILE A 134 2.67 9.37 11.26
CA ILE A 134 1.57 10.34 11.43
C ILE A 134 0.44 9.73 12.27
N VAL A 135 0.26 8.41 12.19
CA VAL A 135 -0.70 7.63 12.97
C VAL A 135 -0.12 6.27 13.35
N ASP A 136 -0.63 5.67 14.42
CA ASP A 136 -0.39 4.25 14.69
C ASP A 136 -1.03 3.39 13.59
N LEU A 137 -0.20 2.68 12.84
CA LEU A 137 -0.64 1.93 11.66
C LEU A 137 -1.65 0.83 11.99
N ALA A 138 -1.44 0.11 13.10
CA ALA A 138 -2.28 -1.02 13.48
C ALA A 138 -3.68 -0.54 13.91
N LEU A 139 -3.72 0.48 14.75
CA LEU A 139 -4.95 1.13 15.20
C LEU A 139 -5.71 1.75 14.03
N ALA A 140 -5.03 2.56 13.21
CA ALA A 140 -5.65 3.24 12.08
C ALA A 140 -6.22 2.23 11.05
N THR A 141 -5.46 1.18 10.75
CA THR A 141 -5.93 0.09 9.87
C THR A 141 -7.16 -0.62 10.44
N ARG A 142 -7.17 -0.89 11.75
CA ARG A 142 -8.32 -1.53 12.43
C ARG A 142 -9.56 -0.63 12.36
N GLN A 143 -9.41 0.65 12.65
CA GLN A 143 -10.49 1.63 12.58
C GLN A 143 -11.04 1.77 11.16
N ALA A 144 -10.18 1.87 10.15
CA ALA A 144 -10.59 1.95 8.76
C ALA A 144 -11.38 0.71 8.31
N LYS A 145 -10.91 -0.50 8.68
CA LYS A 145 -11.62 -1.76 8.42
C LYS A 145 -12.99 -1.79 9.09
N ALA A 146 -13.08 -1.39 10.36
CA ALA A 146 -14.34 -1.34 11.09
C ALA A 146 -15.34 -0.36 10.45
N ARG A 147 -14.88 0.84 10.09
CA ARG A 147 -15.70 1.85 9.41
C ARG A 147 -16.21 1.36 8.07
N LEU A 148 -15.35 0.76 7.26
CA LEU A 148 -15.74 0.23 5.95
C LEU A 148 -16.70 -0.96 6.07
N HIS A 149 -16.50 -1.83 7.05
CA HIS A 149 -17.44 -2.91 7.34
C HIS A 149 -18.81 -2.34 7.73
N GLY A 150 -18.85 -1.33 8.60
CA GLY A 150 -20.09 -0.64 8.97
C GLY A 150 -20.83 -0.06 7.76
N LEU A 151 -20.12 0.66 6.88
CA LEU A 151 -20.71 1.22 5.65
C LEU A 151 -21.24 0.11 4.73
N ARG A 152 -20.50 -0.98 4.54
CA ARG A 152 -20.92 -2.11 3.69
C ARG A 152 -22.09 -2.90 4.25
N ALA A 153 -22.36 -2.81 5.55
CA ALA A 153 -23.50 -3.44 6.18
C ALA A 153 -24.81 -2.66 5.95
N GLN A 154 -24.74 -1.38 5.57
CA GLN A 154 -25.92 -0.55 5.34
C GLN A 154 -26.78 -1.11 4.19
N PRO A 155 -28.12 -1.16 4.35
CA PRO A 155 -29.02 -1.72 3.34
C PRO A 155 -28.87 -1.06 1.97
N GLU A 156 -28.71 0.27 1.93
CA GLU A 156 -28.53 1.05 0.70
C GLU A 156 -27.27 0.64 -0.07
N VAL A 157 -26.15 0.44 0.63
CA VAL A 157 -24.88 0.02 0.03
C VAL A 157 -24.97 -1.41 -0.49
N ARG A 158 -25.65 -2.30 0.24
CA ARG A 158 -25.89 -3.69 -0.18
C ARG A 158 -26.78 -3.74 -1.43
N ALA A 159 -27.85 -2.95 -1.47
CA ALA A 159 -28.73 -2.85 -2.63
C ALA A 159 -27.99 -2.28 -3.85
N ALA A 160 -27.22 -1.21 -3.68
CA ALA A 160 -26.40 -0.63 -4.75
C ALA A 160 -25.37 -1.63 -5.30
N LYS A 161 -24.68 -2.37 -4.42
CA LYS A 161 -23.75 -3.43 -4.83
C LYS A 161 -24.46 -4.51 -5.66
N ALA A 162 -25.63 -4.97 -5.23
CA ALA A 162 -26.40 -5.99 -5.95
C ALA A 162 -26.80 -5.50 -7.35
N ALA A 163 -27.31 -4.27 -7.46
CA ALA A 163 -27.69 -3.67 -8.74
C ALA A 163 -26.49 -3.53 -9.71
N ILE A 164 -25.32 -3.16 -9.20
CA ILE A 164 -24.09 -3.09 -10.01
C ILE A 164 -23.71 -4.49 -10.55
N VAL A 165 -23.75 -5.51 -9.69
CA VAL A 165 -23.43 -6.89 -10.08
C VAL A 165 -24.44 -7.43 -11.09
N GLU A 166 -25.73 -7.13 -10.94
CA GLU A 166 -26.76 -7.53 -11.90
C GLU A 166 -26.55 -6.87 -13.28
N LYS A 167 -26.23 -5.58 -13.29
CA LYS A 167 -26.05 -4.80 -14.52
C LYS A 167 -24.74 -5.14 -15.26
N HIS A 168 -23.65 -5.37 -14.53
CA HIS A 168 -22.30 -5.45 -15.10
C HIS A 168 -21.59 -6.80 -14.86
N GLY A 169 -22.11 -7.64 -13.98
CA GLY A 169 -21.54 -8.94 -13.67
C GLY A 169 -21.69 -9.93 -14.82
N SER A 170 -20.70 -10.80 -14.97
CA SER A 170 -20.79 -11.93 -15.90
C SER A 170 -21.95 -12.84 -15.50
N ARG A 171 -22.80 -13.19 -16.47
CA ARG A 171 -23.92 -14.13 -16.30
C ARG A 171 -23.49 -15.60 -16.38
N ARG A 172 -22.23 -15.86 -16.71
CA ARG A 172 -21.68 -17.21 -16.65
C ARG A 172 -21.52 -17.61 -15.19
N SER A 173 -22.30 -18.59 -14.74
CA SER A 173 -21.98 -19.31 -13.51
C SER A 173 -20.55 -19.82 -13.58
N PRO A 174 -19.75 -19.69 -12.51
CA PRO A 174 -18.49 -20.40 -12.43
C PRO A 174 -18.82 -21.88 -12.56
N VAL A 175 -18.39 -22.52 -13.65
CA VAL A 175 -18.31 -23.98 -13.68
C VAL A 175 -17.42 -24.32 -12.49
N ASN A 176 -17.91 -25.13 -11.55
CA ASN A 176 -17.18 -25.60 -10.38
C ASN A 176 -15.97 -26.44 -10.83
N ALA A 177 -14.94 -25.78 -11.34
CA ALA A 177 -13.63 -26.38 -11.51
C ALA A 177 -13.04 -26.47 -10.10
N ARG A 178 -13.34 -27.58 -9.41
CA ARG A 178 -12.49 -28.08 -8.33
C ARG A 178 -11.07 -28.08 -8.88
N ARG A 179 -10.27 -27.07 -8.52
CA ARG A 179 -8.82 -27.10 -8.75
C ARG A 179 -8.29 -28.25 -7.91
N THR A 180 -8.07 -29.40 -8.55
CA THR A 180 -7.10 -30.38 -8.05
C THR A 180 -5.79 -29.64 -7.86
N SER A 181 -5.26 -29.67 -6.65
CA SER A 181 -4.00 -29.01 -6.28
C SER A 181 -2.84 -29.72 -6.99
N GLY A 182 -2.58 -29.34 -8.24
CA GLY A 182 -1.30 -29.59 -8.87
C GLY A 182 -0.26 -28.65 -8.26
N ALA A 183 0.74 -29.20 -7.60
CA ALA A 183 1.90 -28.46 -7.14
C ALA A 183 2.56 -27.78 -8.36
N SER A 184 2.63 -26.44 -8.36
CA SER A 184 3.36 -25.69 -9.37
C SER A 184 4.50 -24.93 -8.69
N THR A 185 5.69 -25.28 -9.17
CA THR A 185 7.04 -24.74 -8.97
C THR A 185 7.15 -23.22 -8.82
N GLY A 186 8.23 -22.83 -8.13
CA GLY A 186 8.54 -21.49 -7.61
C GLY A 186 8.14 -20.31 -8.48
N SER A 187 7.41 -19.39 -7.86
CA SER A 187 7.13 -18.09 -8.43
C SER A 187 8.40 -17.24 -8.44
N LEU A 188 8.94 -16.99 -9.64
CA LEU A 188 9.72 -15.81 -9.95
C LEU A 188 8.82 -14.58 -9.75
N GLN A 189 8.63 -14.19 -8.49
CA GLN A 189 8.10 -12.89 -8.15
C GLN A 189 9.29 -11.93 -8.22
N LEU A 190 9.21 -10.92 -9.09
CA LEU A 190 10.22 -9.86 -9.23
C LEU A 190 10.58 -9.34 -7.83
N SER A 191 11.80 -9.65 -7.41
CA SER A 191 12.43 -9.03 -6.24
C SER A 191 12.52 -7.52 -6.48
N LEU A 192 12.58 -6.74 -5.41
CA LEU A 192 12.67 -5.28 -5.46
C LEU A 192 14.03 -4.75 -5.96
N ASP A 193 14.72 -5.53 -6.78
CA ASP A 193 16.02 -5.19 -7.36
C ASP A 193 15.80 -4.22 -8.54
N LEU A 194 15.57 -2.94 -8.22
CA LEU A 194 15.73 -1.80 -9.13
C LEU A 194 16.53 -0.68 -8.48
#